data_AF-A0A151HJX2-F1
#
_entry.id   AF-A0A151HJX2-F1
#
_cell.length_a   1.000
_cell.length_b   1.000
_cell.length_c   1.000
_cell.angle_alpha   90.00
_cell.angle_beta   90.00
_cell.angle_gamma   90.00
#
_symmetry.space_group_name_H-M   'P 1'
#
loop_
_entity.id
_entity.type
_entity.pdbx_description
1 polymer ?
#
loop_
_entity_poly.entity_id
_entity_poly.type
_entity_poly.pdbx_seq_one_letter_code
_entity_poly.pdbx_strand_id
1 'polypeptide(L)'
;EKFARALFRSMRGNAYTYFQPADLTEFPAEYAVTLQSKSLFVTYYQGGCSPSSAAYEKVIRLCAAFGARCYSWPGSFEEAEKRFADVSSLLADKEKTLRAYEQYFLSEISILLEPVDADCEGRRRRRPLIEAWRRFCVKEKAVYATLNFFEASDVTIRADCWFPAQDEAKLRVVLAEQSARSHASAFLLLHPPTSSPSPPTFFRLPPFLEPFQQLVDTYGVPRYKEANPAVFACVFFPFLFGVMYGDVGHGFLLVLIAAALFYVKANNRVLRMKGELIDMLLEG
;
A
#
# COMPACT_ATOMS: atom_id res chain seq x y z
N GLU A 1 40.19 8.58 -9.23
CA GLU A 1 41.19 8.46 -10.33
C GLU A 1 40.80 9.07 -11.68
N LYS A 2 39.66 8.70 -12.31
CA LYS A 2 39.27 9.23 -13.64
C LYS A 2 39.23 10.77 -13.68
N PHE A 3 38.70 11.39 -12.64
CA PHE A 3 38.65 12.85 -12.48
C PHE A 3 40.07 13.49 -12.47
N ALA A 4 41.01 12.95 -11.69
CA ALA A 4 42.39 13.45 -11.62
C ALA A 4 43.09 13.41 -13.00
N ARG A 5 42.89 12.33 -13.77
CA ARG A 5 43.46 12.20 -15.13
C ARG A 5 42.84 13.21 -16.11
N ALA A 6 41.54 13.45 -16.02
CA ALA A 6 40.85 14.44 -16.85
C ALA A 6 41.35 15.86 -16.53
N LEU A 7 41.52 16.17 -15.25
CA LEU A 7 42.00 17.48 -14.79
C LEU A 7 43.46 17.72 -15.19
N PHE A 8 44.32 16.72 -15.03
CA PHE A 8 45.72 16.76 -15.47
C PHE A 8 45.85 17.02 -16.99
N ARG A 9 45.03 16.34 -17.81
CA ARG A 9 45.00 16.54 -19.26
C ARG A 9 44.52 17.94 -19.65
N SER A 10 43.44 18.40 -19.02
CA SER A 10 42.86 19.73 -19.29
C SER A 10 43.82 20.87 -18.90
N MET A 11 44.53 20.71 -17.80
CA MET A 11 45.46 21.71 -17.26
C MET A 11 46.91 21.53 -17.74
N ARG A 12 47.16 20.61 -18.68
CA ARG A 12 48.50 20.29 -19.23
C ARG A 12 49.56 20.03 -18.14
N GLY A 13 49.14 19.43 -17.02
CA GLY A 13 50.03 19.14 -15.89
C GLY A 13 50.24 20.26 -14.88
N ASN A 14 49.65 21.45 -15.07
CA ASN A 14 49.82 22.60 -14.17
C ASN A 14 48.81 22.64 -13.01
N ALA A 15 48.26 21.49 -12.62
CA ALA A 15 47.32 21.37 -11.51
C ALA A 15 47.68 20.19 -10.61
N TYR A 16 47.76 20.47 -9.31
CA TYR A 16 48.04 19.50 -8.26
C TYR A 16 46.76 19.18 -7.50
N THR A 17 46.35 17.91 -7.50
CA THR A 17 45.12 17.44 -6.85
C THR A 17 45.46 16.51 -5.69
N TYR A 18 44.97 16.84 -4.50
CA TYR A 18 45.04 15.98 -3.32
C TYR A 18 43.66 15.38 -3.06
N PHE A 19 43.59 14.07 -2.80
CA PHE A 19 42.34 13.37 -2.47
C PHE A 19 42.42 12.81 -1.05
N GLN A 20 41.36 12.99 -0.29
CA GLN A 20 41.17 12.38 1.01
C GLN A 20 39.84 11.61 1.00
N PRO A 21 39.82 10.32 1.38
CA PRO A 21 38.55 9.62 1.57
C PRO A 21 37.76 10.35 2.67
N ALA A 22 36.45 10.53 2.48
CA ALA A 22 35.63 11.14 3.52
C ALA A 22 35.63 10.19 4.74
N ASP A 23 36.02 10.69 5.90
CA ASP A 23 35.88 9.93 7.15
C ASP A 23 34.43 10.07 7.61
N LEU A 24 33.73 8.94 7.74
CA LEU A 24 32.27 8.90 7.89
C LEU A 24 31.82 8.57 9.30
N THR A 25 32.75 8.49 10.24
CA THR A 25 32.50 8.08 11.63
C THR A 25 31.57 9.04 12.38
N GLU A 26 31.51 10.31 11.96
CA GLU A 26 30.72 11.36 12.61
C GLU A 26 29.33 11.58 11.98
N PHE A 27 29.02 10.94 10.85
CA PHE A 27 27.73 11.13 10.16
C PHE A 27 26.70 10.08 10.58
N PRO A 28 25.40 10.43 10.66
CA PRO A 28 24.34 9.47 10.96
C PRO A 28 24.32 8.30 9.96
N ALA A 29 23.98 7.09 10.44
CA ALA A 29 24.06 5.84 9.66
C ALA A 29 23.29 5.89 8.33
N GLU A 30 22.20 6.66 8.25
CA GLU A 30 21.39 6.85 7.04
C GLU A 30 22.19 7.56 5.92
N TYR A 31 23.08 8.48 6.28
CA TYR A 31 23.96 9.17 5.34
C TYR A 31 25.24 8.38 5.03
N ALA A 32 25.65 7.47 5.92
CA ALA A 32 26.85 6.66 5.74
C ALA A 32 26.81 5.83 4.44
N VAL A 33 25.66 5.24 4.09
CA VAL A 33 25.52 4.43 2.86
C VAL A 33 25.73 5.26 1.58
N THR A 34 25.26 6.51 1.56
CA THR A 34 25.41 7.40 0.38
C THR A 34 26.74 8.14 0.34
N LEU A 35 27.41 8.26 1.49
CA LEU A 35 28.70 8.94 1.62
C LEU A 35 29.90 7.99 1.51
N GLN A 36 29.72 6.68 1.71
CA GLN A 36 30.78 5.65 1.62
C GLN A 36 31.56 5.66 0.29
N SER A 37 30.99 6.21 -0.78
CA SER A 37 31.65 6.33 -2.08
C SER A 37 32.16 7.74 -2.41
N LYS A 38 32.13 8.69 -1.47
CA LYS A 38 32.55 10.07 -1.70
C LYS A 38 33.95 10.35 -1.15
N SER A 39 34.72 11.09 -1.92
CA SER A 39 36.06 11.55 -1.56
C SER A 39 36.10 13.07 -1.58
N LEU A 40 36.71 13.67 -0.56
CA LEU A 40 37.09 15.07 -0.55
C LEU A 40 38.33 15.26 -1.43
N PHE A 41 38.40 16.38 -2.14
CA PHE A 41 39.59 16.69 -2.91
C PHE A 41 39.85 18.19 -2.93
N VAL A 42 41.13 18.56 -2.98
CA VAL A 42 41.60 19.94 -3.09
C VAL A 42 42.49 20.03 -4.33
N THR A 43 42.25 21.03 -5.17
CA THR A 43 43.00 21.24 -6.41
C THR A 43 43.69 22.59 -6.38
N TYR A 44 45.00 22.59 -6.51
CA TYR A 44 45.83 23.79 -6.62
C TYR A 44 46.26 23.97 -8.07
N TYR A 45 46.12 25.17 -8.62
CA TYR A 45 46.57 25.51 -9.97
C TYR A 45 46.99 26.98 -10.04
N GLN A 46 47.87 27.31 -10.98
CA GLN A 46 48.27 28.69 -11.26
C GLN A 46 47.29 29.32 -12.25
N GLY A 47 46.77 30.51 -11.94
CA GLY A 47 45.82 31.21 -12.82
C GLY A 47 44.80 32.14 -12.16
N GLY A 48 44.89 32.38 -10.85
CA GLY A 48 43.92 33.21 -10.13
C GLY A 48 42.58 32.50 -9.88
N CYS A 49 42.03 32.70 -8.68
CA CYS A 49 40.72 32.15 -8.29
C CYS A 49 39.53 33.03 -8.71
N SER A 50 39.77 34.05 -9.54
CA SER A 50 38.70 34.92 -10.03
C SER A 50 37.82 34.19 -11.05
N PRO A 51 36.50 34.38 -11.03
CA PRO A 51 35.59 33.84 -12.04
C PRO A 51 35.90 34.32 -13.47
N SER A 52 36.71 35.37 -13.62
CA SER A 52 37.23 35.84 -14.91
C SER A 52 38.40 35.01 -15.47
N SER A 53 38.95 34.08 -14.70
CA SER A 53 40.08 33.25 -15.14
C SER A 53 39.62 32.04 -15.97
N ALA A 54 40.22 31.90 -17.17
CA ALA A 54 40.00 30.74 -18.03
C ALA A 54 40.41 29.40 -17.37
N ALA A 55 41.31 29.42 -16.38
CA ALA A 55 41.70 28.23 -15.63
C ALA A 55 40.60 27.82 -14.63
N TYR A 56 40.04 28.77 -13.88
CA TYR A 56 38.95 28.54 -12.94
C TYR A 56 37.71 27.99 -13.64
N GLU A 57 37.33 28.60 -14.77
CA GLU A 57 36.15 28.18 -15.52
C GLU A 57 36.27 26.75 -16.05
N LYS A 58 37.44 26.37 -16.56
CA LYS A 58 37.72 24.98 -17.00
C LYS A 58 37.59 23.99 -15.86
N VAL A 59 38.13 24.30 -14.68
CA VAL A 59 38.07 23.43 -13.50
C VAL A 59 36.63 23.29 -13.02
N ILE A 60 35.85 24.37 -12.91
CA ILE A 60 34.45 24.32 -12.49
C ILE A 60 33.59 23.52 -13.47
N ARG A 61 33.77 23.72 -14.79
CA ARG A 61 33.05 22.92 -15.80
C ARG A 61 33.40 21.43 -15.71
N LEU A 62 34.66 21.11 -15.46
CA LEU A 62 35.09 19.72 -15.26
C LEU A 62 34.46 19.14 -13.97
N CYS A 63 34.48 19.89 -12.86
CA CYS A 63 33.82 19.48 -11.62
C CYS A 63 32.33 19.22 -11.82
N ALA A 64 31.63 20.11 -12.53
CA ALA A 64 30.21 19.95 -12.84
C ALA A 64 29.95 18.72 -13.72
N ALA A 65 30.78 18.46 -14.74
CA ALA A 65 30.65 17.29 -15.62
C ALA A 65 30.82 15.96 -14.88
N PHE A 66 31.62 15.93 -13.81
CA PHE A 66 31.79 14.76 -12.94
C PHE A 66 30.83 14.75 -11.74
N GLY A 67 29.89 15.70 -11.64
CA GLY A 67 28.92 15.80 -10.55
C GLY A 67 29.53 16.18 -9.19
N ALA A 68 30.73 16.78 -9.19
CA ALA A 68 31.38 17.23 -7.97
C ALA A 68 30.73 18.53 -7.46
N ARG A 69 30.50 18.60 -6.14
CA ARG A 69 30.07 19.84 -5.47
C ARG A 69 31.29 20.62 -5.02
N CYS A 70 31.42 21.86 -5.48
CA CYS A 70 32.51 22.76 -5.11
C CYS A 70 32.06 23.74 -4.04
N TYR A 71 32.92 24.00 -3.07
CA TYR A 71 32.72 24.97 -2.00
C TYR A 71 33.83 26.02 -2.05
N SER A 72 33.53 27.25 -1.63
CA SER A 72 34.53 28.31 -1.53
C SER A 72 35.43 28.07 -0.32
N TRP A 73 36.73 27.85 -0.58
CA TRP A 73 37.71 27.71 0.49
C TRP A 73 38.13 29.08 1.05
N PRO A 74 38.27 29.25 2.37
CA PRO A 74 38.70 30.51 2.99
C PRO A 74 40.17 30.82 2.66
N GLY A 75 40.52 32.12 2.58
CA GLY A 75 41.86 32.57 2.23
C GLY A 75 42.82 32.60 3.42
N SER A 76 42.29 32.74 4.64
CA SER A 76 43.03 32.79 5.90
C SER A 76 42.51 31.78 6.91
N PHE A 77 43.34 31.45 7.90
CA PHE A 77 42.98 30.55 8.99
C PHE A 77 41.84 31.13 9.85
N GLU A 78 41.88 32.43 10.15
CA GLU A 78 40.84 33.11 10.93
C GLU A 78 39.46 33.10 10.22
N GLU A 79 39.43 33.25 8.89
CA GLU A 79 38.19 33.11 8.11
C GLU A 79 37.66 31.68 8.14
N ALA A 80 38.55 30.68 8.16
CA ALA A 80 38.17 29.28 8.24
C ALA A 80 37.52 28.94 9.58
N GLU A 81 38.10 29.41 10.69
CA GLU A 81 37.54 29.22 12.03
C GLU A 81 36.17 29.88 12.17
N LYS A 82 36.02 31.12 11.68
CA LYS A 82 34.71 31.81 11.66
C LYS A 82 33.66 31.05 10.87
N ARG A 83 33.99 30.61 9.65
CA ARG A 83 33.06 29.81 8.82
C ARG A 83 32.71 28.48 9.47
N PHE A 84 33.66 27.83 10.13
CA PHE A 84 33.39 26.58 10.84
C PHE A 84 32.41 26.82 12.01
N ALA A 85 32.62 27.88 12.80
CA ALA A 85 31.71 28.28 13.87
C ALA A 85 30.30 28.61 13.32
N ASP A 86 30.20 29.37 12.23
CA ASP A 86 28.93 29.73 11.59
C ASP A 86 28.18 28.50 11.04
N VAL A 87 28.89 27.57 10.38
CA VAL A 87 28.29 26.35 9.85
C VAL A 87 27.84 25.43 10.99
N SER A 88 28.62 25.33 12.07
CA SER A 88 28.25 24.52 13.23
C SER A 88 27.01 25.05 13.94
N SER A 89 26.88 26.37 14.10
CA SER A 89 25.69 26.99 14.71
C SER A 89 24.46 26.84 13.80
N LEU A 90 24.63 27.05 12.49
CA LEU A 90 23.58 26.81 11.52
C LEU A 90 23.11 25.35 11.53
N LEU A 91 24.04 24.39 11.62
CA LEU A 91 23.73 22.97 11.67
C LEU A 91 22.92 22.65 12.93
N ALA A 92 23.33 23.16 14.10
CA ALA A 92 22.58 23.00 15.35
C ALA A 92 21.15 23.56 15.26
N ASP A 93 20.97 24.74 14.66
CA ASP A 93 19.65 25.34 14.45
C ASP A 93 18.78 24.53 13.48
N LYS A 94 19.38 24.01 12.41
CA LYS A 94 18.68 23.14 11.45
C LYS A 94 18.27 21.82 12.09
N GLU A 95 19.13 21.19 12.87
CA GLU A 95 18.78 19.97 13.61
C GLU A 95 17.65 20.20 14.61
N LYS A 96 17.68 21.31 15.34
CA LYS A 96 16.61 21.69 16.27
C LYS A 96 15.28 21.89 15.52
N THR A 97 15.33 22.57 14.38
CA THR A 97 14.15 22.81 13.55
C THR A 97 13.58 21.49 13.00
N LEU A 98 14.46 20.57 12.57
CA LEU A 98 14.09 19.24 12.07
C LEU A 98 13.38 18.43 13.16
N ARG A 99 13.97 18.36 14.36
CA ARG A 99 13.35 17.64 15.50
C ARG A 99 11.99 18.23 15.88
N ALA A 100 11.84 19.56 15.86
CA ALA A 100 10.56 20.21 16.14
C ALA A 100 9.51 19.86 15.07
N TYR A 101 9.91 19.80 13.79
CA TYR A 101 9.02 19.40 12.70
C TYR A 101 8.61 17.93 12.81
N GLU A 102 9.53 17.01 13.12
CA GLU A 102 9.21 15.59 13.35
C GLU A 102 8.21 15.41 14.47
N GLN A 103 8.38 16.13 15.58
CA GLN A 103 7.45 16.09 16.71
C GLN A 103 6.06 16.61 16.32
N TYR A 104 6.00 17.72 15.59
CA TYR A 104 4.74 18.25 15.05
C TYR A 104 4.06 17.22 14.13
N PHE A 105 4.81 16.61 13.21
CA PHE A 105 4.28 15.63 12.27
C PHE A 105 3.76 14.36 12.97
N LEU A 106 4.50 13.86 13.97
CA LEU A 106 4.06 12.73 14.79
C LEU A 106 2.81 13.07 15.61
N SER A 107 2.68 14.31 16.09
CA SER A 107 1.49 14.76 16.80
C SER A 107 0.26 14.78 15.88
N GLU A 108 0.38 15.25 14.64
CA GLU A 108 -0.72 15.19 13.67
C GLU A 108 -1.12 13.76 13.32
N ILE A 109 -0.14 12.86 13.11
CA ILE A 109 -0.41 11.44 12.88
C ILE A 109 -1.16 10.83 14.09
N SER A 110 -0.78 11.21 15.31
CA SER A 110 -1.42 10.68 16.51
C SER A 110 -2.90 11.04 16.60
N ILE A 111 -3.30 12.24 16.15
CA ILE A 111 -4.70 12.67 16.09
C ILE A 111 -5.48 11.80 15.09
N LEU A 112 -4.90 11.49 13.93
CA LEU A 112 -5.55 10.63 12.93
C LEU A 112 -5.66 9.16 13.38
N LEU A 113 -4.78 8.73 14.28
CA LEU A 113 -4.79 7.40 14.87
C LEU A 113 -5.64 7.31 16.14
N GLU A 114 -6.12 8.43 16.68
CA GLU A 114 -6.90 8.46 17.90
C GLU A 114 -8.18 7.61 17.71
N PRO A 115 -8.46 6.68 18.65
CA PRO A 115 -9.60 5.80 18.52
C PRO A 115 -10.88 6.58 18.77
N VAL A 116 -11.69 6.73 17.73
CA VAL A 116 -13.04 7.29 17.86
C VAL A 116 -14.00 6.16 18.20
N ASP A 117 -14.83 6.37 19.22
CA ASP A 117 -15.95 5.50 19.53
C ASP A 117 -17.03 5.70 18.45
N ALA A 118 -17.00 4.84 17.43
CA ALA A 118 -18.07 4.79 16.44
C ALA A 118 -19.18 3.85 16.95
N ASP A 119 -20.32 4.43 17.31
CA ASP A 119 -21.55 3.68 17.61
C ASP A 119 -22.13 3.12 16.30
N CYS A 120 -21.63 1.95 15.90
CA CYS A 120 -22.22 1.16 14.82
C CYS A 120 -22.65 -0.18 15.39
N GLU A 121 -23.96 -0.41 15.44
CA GLU A 121 -24.57 -1.74 15.62
C GLU A 121 -24.18 -2.48 16.92
N GLY A 122 -24.22 -1.79 18.07
CA GLY A 122 -24.17 -2.44 19.40
C GLY A 122 -22.84 -3.09 19.79
N ARG A 123 -21.80 -3.04 18.94
CA ARG A 123 -20.42 -3.43 19.27
C ARG A 123 -19.53 -2.20 19.30
N ARG A 124 -19.19 -1.70 20.49
CA ARG A 124 -18.15 -0.68 20.67
C ARG A 124 -16.81 -1.22 20.17
N ARG A 125 -16.46 -0.90 18.94
CA ARG A 125 -15.14 -1.18 18.37
C ARG A 125 -14.42 0.14 18.20
N ARG A 126 -13.39 0.35 19.01
CA ARG A 126 -12.46 1.46 18.87
C ARG A 126 -11.70 1.33 17.56
N ARG A 127 -11.81 2.33 16.70
CA ARG A 127 -11.16 2.38 15.38
C ARG A 127 -10.47 3.73 15.23
N PRO A 128 -9.29 3.79 14.59
CA PRO A 128 -8.64 5.05 14.32
C PRO A 128 -9.48 5.89 13.35
N LEU A 129 -9.44 7.21 13.50
CA LEU A 129 -10.20 8.17 12.69
C LEU A 129 -9.98 7.98 11.18
N ILE A 130 -8.73 7.74 10.77
CA ILE A 130 -8.39 7.51 9.36
C ILE A 130 -9.14 6.32 8.73
N GLU A 131 -9.36 5.24 9.50
CA GLU A 131 -10.10 4.07 9.02
C GLU A 131 -11.60 4.37 8.93
N ALA A 132 -12.13 5.20 9.82
CA ALA A 132 -13.51 5.67 9.73
C ALA A 132 -13.74 6.49 8.44
N TRP A 133 -12.86 7.44 8.16
CA TRP A 133 -12.91 8.25 6.93
C TRP A 133 -12.70 7.42 5.68
N ARG A 134 -11.72 6.51 5.68
CA ARG A 134 -11.50 5.59 4.56
C ARG A 134 -12.77 4.78 4.25
N ARG A 135 -13.42 4.21 5.26
CA ARG A 135 -14.66 3.44 5.10
C ARG A 135 -15.80 4.30 4.58
N PHE A 136 -15.93 5.52 5.09
CA PHE A 136 -16.90 6.48 4.59
C PHE A 136 -16.68 6.74 3.10
N CYS A 137 -15.46 7.08 2.68
CA CYS A 137 -15.13 7.32 1.28
C CYS A 137 -15.37 6.09 0.39
N VAL A 138 -15.03 4.88 0.86
CA VAL A 138 -15.26 3.64 0.10
C VAL A 138 -16.76 3.37 -0.05
N LYS A 139 -17.55 3.57 1.02
CA LYS A 139 -19.01 3.41 0.99
C LYS A 139 -19.64 4.41 0.03
N GLU A 140 -19.27 5.68 0.15
CA GLU A 140 -19.82 6.75 -0.67
C GLU A 140 -19.47 6.58 -2.16
N LYS A 141 -18.21 6.21 -2.44
CA LYS A 141 -17.76 5.84 -3.78
C LYS A 141 -18.56 4.67 -4.35
N ALA A 142 -18.83 3.64 -3.54
CA ALA A 142 -19.63 2.49 -3.98
C ALA A 142 -21.07 2.89 -4.29
N VAL A 143 -21.68 3.76 -3.48
CA VAL A 143 -23.04 4.30 -3.73
C VAL A 143 -23.07 5.07 -5.06
N TYR A 144 -22.15 6.02 -5.26
CA TYR A 144 -22.10 6.77 -6.53
C TYR A 144 -21.79 5.88 -7.73
N ALA A 145 -20.89 4.90 -7.57
CA ALA A 145 -20.63 3.92 -8.62
C ALA A 145 -21.88 3.10 -8.96
N THR A 146 -22.70 2.73 -7.97
CA THR A 146 -23.97 2.04 -8.22
C THR A 146 -25.01 2.94 -8.91
N LEU A 147 -25.13 4.20 -8.49
CA LEU A 147 -26.04 5.18 -9.09
C LEU A 147 -25.69 5.48 -10.55
N ASN A 148 -24.41 5.41 -10.93
CA ASN A 148 -23.99 5.58 -12.32
C ASN A 148 -24.51 4.49 -13.27
N PHE A 149 -24.94 3.33 -12.76
CA PHE A 149 -25.58 2.30 -13.58
C PHE A 149 -27.07 2.53 -13.78
N PHE A 150 -27.65 3.54 -13.13
CA PHE A 150 -29.10 3.77 -13.15
C PHE A 150 -29.48 4.73 -14.27
N GLU A 151 -30.67 4.52 -14.84
CA GLU A 151 -31.25 5.43 -15.83
C GLU A 151 -31.93 6.58 -15.11
N ALA A 152 -31.38 7.79 -15.27
CA ALA A 152 -31.94 9.00 -14.70
C ALA A 152 -32.97 9.62 -15.66
N SER A 153 -34.17 9.89 -15.15
CA SER A 153 -35.16 10.78 -15.74
C SER A 153 -35.24 12.07 -14.89
N ASP A 154 -36.00 13.07 -15.34
CA ASP A 154 -36.04 14.41 -14.72
C ASP A 154 -36.42 14.40 -13.22
N VAL A 155 -37.18 13.40 -12.78
CA VAL A 155 -37.69 13.30 -11.40
C VAL A 155 -37.48 11.91 -10.78
N THR A 156 -37.20 10.89 -11.59
CA THR A 156 -37.11 9.50 -11.11
C THR A 156 -35.85 8.84 -11.61
N ILE A 157 -35.29 7.97 -10.77
CA ILE A 157 -34.14 7.14 -11.12
C ILE A 157 -34.64 5.70 -11.22
N ARG A 158 -34.38 5.05 -12.34
CA ARG A 158 -34.77 3.66 -12.59
C ARG A 158 -33.55 2.75 -12.61
N ALA A 159 -33.67 1.60 -11.95
CA ALA A 159 -32.65 0.57 -11.94
C ALA A 159 -33.32 -0.80 -12.10
N ASP A 160 -32.83 -1.58 -13.06
CA ASP A 160 -33.23 -2.97 -13.23
C ASP A 160 -32.17 -3.86 -12.56
N CYS A 161 -32.57 -4.68 -11.58
CA CYS A 161 -31.64 -5.50 -10.80
C CYS A 161 -32.17 -6.92 -10.55
N TRP A 162 -31.23 -7.86 -10.40
CA TRP A 162 -31.54 -9.24 -10.02
C TRP A 162 -31.58 -9.39 -8.50
N PHE A 163 -32.60 -10.05 -7.98
CA PHE A 163 -32.70 -10.39 -6.57
C PHE A 163 -33.30 -11.80 -6.37
N PRO A 164 -33.01 -12.48 -5.25
CA PRO A 164 -33.64 -13.76 -4.94
C PRO A 164 -35.13 -13.57 -4.64
N ALA A 165 -36.00 -14.34 -5.28
CA ALA A 165 -37.46 -14.27 -5.07
C ALA A 165 -37.88 -14.44 -3.59
N GLN A 166 -37.09 -15.18 -2.79
CA GLN A 166 -37.35 -15.37 -1.36
C GLN A 166 -37.13 -14.11 -0.51
N ASP A 167 -36.34 -13.14 -0.98
CA ASP A 167 -36.05 -11.90 -0.24
C ASP A 167 -36.94 -10.72 -0.69
N GLU A 168 -37.83 -10.94 -1.65
CA GLU A 168 -38.75 -9.90 -2.17
C GLU A 168 -39.54 -9.20 -1.06
N ALA A 169 -40.11 -9.98 -0.13
CA ALA A 169 -40.88 -9.43 0.99
C ALA A 169 -40.03 -8.54 1.90
N LYS A 170 -38.78 -8.94 2.17
CA LYS A 170 -37.85 -8.15 2.99
C LYS A 170 -37.47 -6.85 2.30
N LEU A 171 -37.19 -6.91 0.99
CA LEU A 171 -36.87 -5.72 0.20
C LEU A 171 -38.01 -4.71 0.20
N ARG A 172 -39.27 -5.15 0.02
CA ARG A 172 -40.44 -4.26 0.08
C ARG A 172 -40.58 -3.57 1.44
N VAL A 173 -40.36 -4.30 2.54
CA VAL A 173 -40.43 -3.73 3.89
C VAL A 173 -39.34 -2.67 4.09
N VAL A 174 -38.10 -2.97 3.70
CA VAL A 174 -36.97 -2.03 3.83
C VAL A 174 -37.20 -0.78 2.97
N LEU A 175 -37.66 -0.94 1.73
CA LEU A 175 -37.97 0.20 0.85
C LEU A 175 -39.11 1.06 1.41
N ALA A 176 -40.17 0.44 1.94
CA ALA A 176 -41.28 1.16 2.57
C ALA A 176 -40.83 1.93 3.83
N GLU A 177 -39.98 1.33 4.65
CA GLU A 177 -39.43 1.98 5.85
C GLU A 177 -38.53 3.18 5.48
N GLN A 178 -37.66 3.03 4.47
CA GLN A 178 -36.80 4.14 4.01
C GLN A 178 -37.61 5.23 3.32
N SER A 179 -38.64 4.86 2.56
CA SER A 179 -39.57 5.82 1.94
C SER A 179 -40.40 6.59 2.97
N ALA A 180 -40.64 6.02 4.16
CA ALA A 180 -41.33 6.71 5.25
C ALA A 180 -40.42 7.68 6.01
N ARG A 181 -39.12 7.36 6.10
CA ARG A 181 -38.12 8.18 6.81
C ARG A 181 -37.53 9.30 5.94
N SER A 182 -37.50 9.11 4.63
CA SER A 182 -36.92 10.05 3.67
C SER A 182 -38.00 10.72 2.81
N HIS A 183 -37.68 11.86 2.20
CA HIS A 183 -38.58 12.54 1.25
C HIS A 183 -38.61 11.88 -0.14
N ALA A 184 -37.94 10.75 -0.33
CA ALA A 184 -37.87 10.03 -1.60
C ALA A 184 -38.73 8.77 -1.54
N SER A 185 -39.61 8.60 -2.54
CA SER A 185 -40.38 7.37 -2.69
C SER A 185 -39.58 6.34 -3.49
N ALA A 186 -39.44 5.15 -2.94
CA ALA A 186 -38.80 4.02 -3.61
C ALA A 186 -39.75 2.83 -3.63
N PHE A 187 -39.93 2.22 -4.80
CA PHE A 187 -40.85 1.10 -5.00
C PHE A 187 -40.20 0.02 -5.87
N LEU A 188 -40.54 -1.24 -5.58
CA LEU A 188 -40.07 -2.38 -6.35
C LEU A 188 -41.13 -2.79 -7.38
N LEU A 189 -40.80 -2.65 -8.65
CA LEU A 189 -41.61 -3.17 -9.75
C LEU A 189 -41.10 -4.53 -10.19
N LEU A 190 -42.01 -5.49 -10.33
CA LEU A 190 -41.73 -6.78 -10.97
C LEU A 190 -42.01 -6.65 -12.46
N HIS A 191 -40.95 -6.72 -13.27
CA HIS A 191 -41.10 -6.80 -14.72
C HIS A 191 -41.34 -8.26 -15.12
N PRO A 192 -42.42 -8.59 -15.86
CA PRO A 192 -42.55 -9.91 -16.45
C PRO A 192 -41.41 -10.13 -17.46
N PRO A 193 -40.91 -11.36 -17.63
CA PRO A 193 -39.76 -11.65 -18.47
C PRO A 193 -40.11 -11.49 -19.95
N THR A 194 -40.14 -10.26 -20.44
CA THR A 194 -40.23 -9.94 -21.86
C THR A 194 -38.81 -9.84 -22.40
N SER A 195 -38.25 -10.98 -22.83
CA SER A 195 -36.98 -11.10 -23.57
C SER A 195 -35.66 -10.79 -22.83
N SER A 196 -35.62 -10.85 -21.50
CA SER A 196 -34.42 -10.54 -20.72
C SER A 196 -33.29 -11.60 -20.82
N PRO A 197 -32.02 -11.20 -20.59
CA PRO A 197 -30.89 -12.13 -20.47
C PRO A 197 -31.12 -13.17 -19.37
N SER A 198 -30.49 -14.34 -19.51
CA SER A 198 -30.57 -15.41 -18.53
C SER A 198 -30.21 -14.90 -17.12
N PRO A 199 -31.05 -15.14 -16.09
CA PRO A 199 -30.77 -14.67 -14.74
C PRO A 199 -29.49 -15.29 -14.18
N PRO A 200 -28.78 -14.59 -13.28
CA PRO A 200 -27.60 -15.12 -12.63
C PRO A 200 -27.95 -16.29 -11.70
N THR A 201 -26.99 -17.18 -11.50
CA THR A 201 -27.06 -18.25 -10.50
C THR A 201 -26.62 -17.76 -9.13
N PHE A 202 -27.35 -18.21 -8.12
CA PHE A 202 -27.08 -17.86 -6.73
C PHE A 202 -27.31 -19.08 -5.84
N PHE A 203 -26.31 -19.45 -5.06
CA PHE A 203 -26.37 -20.58 -4.13
C PHE A 203 -26.34 -20.08 -2.69
N ARG A 204 -27.32 -20.52 -1.88
CA ARG A 204 -27.29 -20.32 -0.42
C ARG A 204 -26.72 -21.58 0.22
N LEU A 205 -25.44 -21.50 0.60
CA LEU A 205 -24.67 -22.62 1.13
C LEU A 205 -24.35 -22.40 2.61
N PRO A 206 -24.29 -23.46 3.43
CA PRO A 206 -23.69 -23.36 4.75
C PRO A 206 -22.18 -23.11 4.63
N PRO A 207 -21.52 -22.49 5.62
CA PRO A 207 -20.08 -22.16 5.55
C PRO A 207 -19.17 -23.36 5.26
N PHE A 208 -19.59 -24.57 5.64
CA PHE A 208 -18.85 -25.81 5.35
C PHE A 208 -18.79 -26.15 3.85
N LEU A 209 -19.79 -25.75 3.06
CA LEU A 209 -19.87 -26.08 1.63
C LEU A 209 -19.25 -24.99 0.74
N GLU A 210 -18.88 -23.85 1.32
CA GLU A 210 -18.27 -22.71 0.62
C GLU A 210 -16.96 -23.08 -0.12
N PRO A 211 -15.97 -23.78 0.49
CA PRO A 211 -14.75 -24.14 -0.23
C PRO A 211 -15.01 -25.12 -1.38
N PHE A 212 -15.96 -26.05 -1.23
CA PHE A 212 -16.35 -26.96 -2.31
C PHE A 212 -17.07 -26.23 -3.45
N GLN A 213 -17.84 -25.18 -3.13
CA GLN A 213 -18.45 -24.34 -4.14
C GLN A 213 -17.39 -23.54 -4.91
N GLN A 214 -16.45 -22.92 -4.22
CA GLN A 214 -15.33 -22.21 -4.86
C GLN A 214 -14.54 -23.14 -5.78
N LEU A 215 -14.27 -24.38 -5.33
CA LEU A 215 -13.63 -25.40 -6.15
C LEU A 215 -14.42 -25.69 -7.44
N VAL A 216 -15.74 -25.86 -7.35
CA VAL A 216 -16.60 -26.07 -8.53
C VAL A 216 -16.62 -24.84 -9.44
N ASP A 217 -16.78 -23.65 -8.87
CA ASP A 217 -16.90 -22.40 -9.62
C ASP A 217 -15.62 -22.06 -10.40
N THR A 218 -14.46 -22.57 -9.97
CA THR A 218 -13.20 -22.45 -10.74
C THR A 218 -13.26 -23.15 -12.10
N TYR A 219 -14.01 -24.25 -12.23
CA TYR A 219 -14.23 -24.94 -13.50
C TYR A 219 -15.32 -24.26 -14.32
N GLY A 220 -16.32 -23.71 -13.66
CA GLY A 220 -17.39 -22.95 -14.29
C GLY A 220 -18.63 -22.87 -13.41
N VAL A 221 -19.31 -21.73 -13.48
CA VAL A 221 -20.56 -21.51 -12.75
C VAL A 221 -21.69 -22.27 -13.44
N PRO A 222 -22.48 -23.11 -12.70
CA PRO A 222 -23.62 -23.81 -13.28
C PRO A 222 -24.66 -22.86 -13.88
N ARG A 223 -25.44 -23.36 -14.85
CA ARG A 223 -26.53 -22.57 -15.47
C ARG A 223 -27.69 -22.36 -14.50
N TYR A 224 -28.52 -21.36 -14.82
CA TYR A 224 -29.70 -21.07 -14.02
C TYR A 224 -30.63 -22.29 -13.91
N LYS A 225 -30.97 -22.66 -12.67
CA LYS A 225 -31.75 -23.86 -12.30
C LYS A 225 -31.09 -25.21 -12.64
N GLU A 226 -29.78 -25.23 -12.88
CA GLU A 226 -29.02 -26.47 -12.97
C GLU A 226 -28.74 -27.06 -11.57
N ALA A 227 -28.56 -28.38 -11.50
CA ALA A 227 -28.18 -29.04 -10.26
C ALA A 227 -26.77 -28.61 -9.84
N ASN A 228 -26.58 -28.24 -8.57
CA ASN A 228 -25.27 -27.81 -8.08
C ASN A 228 -24.36 -29.01 -7.82
N PRO A 229 -23.24 -29.18 -8.55
CA PRO A 229 -22.34 -30.31 -8.36
C PRO A 229 -21.51 -30.21 -7.07
N ALA A 230 -21.46 -29.05 -6.39
CA ALA A 230 -20.71 -28.86 -5.14
C ALA A 230 -21.19 -29.79 -4.02
N VAL A 231 -22.48 -30.15 -4.01
CA VAL A 231 -23.07 -31.10 -3.05
C VAL A 231 -22.52 -32.51 -3.26
N PHE A 232 -22.20 -32.89 -4.50
CA PHE A 232 -21.54 -34.17 -4.79
C PHE A 232 -20.04 -34.07 -4.53
N ALA A 233 -19.42 -32.95 -4.88
CA ALA A 233 -18.00 -32.70 -4.68
C ALA A 233 -17.61 -32.83 -3.20
N CYS A 234 -18.44 -32.39 -2.24
CA CYS A 234 -18.10 -32.49 -0.83
C CYS A 234 -17.90 -33.92 -0.32
N VAL A 235 -18.51 -34.92 -0.97
CA VAL A 235 -18.34 -36.34 -0.63
C VAL A 235 -17.30 -37.00 -1.53
N PHE A 236 -17.44 -36.86 -2.86
CA PHE A 236 -16.59 -37.57 -3.80
C PHE A 236 -15.16 -37.03 -3.85
N PHE A 237 -14.96 -35.73 -3.65
CA PHE A 237 -13.61 -35.15 -3.73
C PHE A 237 -12.70 -35.67 -2.61
N PRO A 238 -13.07 -35.60 -1.31
CA PRO A 238 -12.25 -36.19 -0.26
C PRO A 238 -12.11 -37.71 -0.38
N PHE A 239 -13.16 -38.39 -0.85
CA PHE A 239 -13.13 -39.84 -1.04
C PHE A 239 -12.11 -40.26 -2.10
N LEU A 240 -12.15 -39.65 -3.30
CA LEU A 240 -11.21 -39.93 -4.38
C LEU A 240 -9.78 -39.54 -3.99
N PHE A 241 -9.61 -38.41 -3.28
CA PHE A 241 -8.33 -38.01 -2.72
C PHE A 241 -7.77 -39.09 -1.77
N GLY A 242 -8.61 -39.63 -0.88
CA GLY A 242 -8.21 -40.69 0.05
C GLY A 242 -7.81 -42.00 -0.65
N VAL A 243 -8.48 -42.37 -1.75
CA VAL A 243 -8.10 -43.55 -2.54
C VAL A 243 -6.75 -43.36 -3.23
N MET A 244 -6.47 -42.16 -3.74
CA MET A 244 -5.21 -41.84 -4.42
C MET A 244 -4.04 -41.64 -3.45
N TYR A 245 -4.32 -41.14 -2.25
CA TYR A 245 -3.34 -40.80 -1.21
C TYR A 245 -3.47 -41.75 0.00
N GLY A 246 -3.64 -43.05 -0.28
CA GLY A 246 -4.00 -44.09 0.69
C GLY A 246 -2.89 -44.51 1.65
N ASP A 247 -2.41 -43.60 2.50
CA ASP A 247 -1.46 -43.87 3.57
C ASP A 247 -2.01 -43.37 4.92
N VAL A 248 -2.09 -44.28 5.90
CA VAL A 248 -2.61 -44.01 7.24
C VAL A 248 -1.71 -43.03 8.02
N GLY A 249 -0.39 -43.11 7.86
CA GLY A 249 0.55 -42.22 8.54
C GLY A 249 0.46 -40.79 8.02
N HIS A 250 0.47 -40.63 6.69
CA HIS A 250 0.31 -39.31 6.06
C HIS A 250 -1.11 -38.75 6.28
N GLY A 251 -2.14 -39.59 6.23
CA GLY A 251 -3.52 -39.20 6.54
C GLY A 251 -3.68 -38.67 7.96
N PHE A 252 -3.06 -39.33 8.95
CA PHE A 252 -3.06 -38.85 10.33
C PHE A 252 -2.36 -37.49 10.47
N LEU A 253 -1.24 -37.29 9.79
CA LEU A 253 -0.54 -36.00 9.78
C LEU A 253 -1.40 -34.88 9.17
N LEU A 254 -2.10 -35.15 8.07
CA LEU A 254 -3.02 -34.20 7.44
C LEU A 254 -4.16 -33.80 8.38
N VAL A 255 -4.73 -34.76 9.11
CA VAL A 255 -5.77 -34.49 10.12
C VAL A 255 -5.24 -33.62 11.25
N LEU A 256 -4.01 -33.87 11.73
CA LEU A 256 -3.38 -33.02 12.75
C LEU A 256 -3.16 -31.58 12.25
N ILE A 257 -2.72 -31.41 11.00
CA ILE A 257 -2.54 -30.08 10.38
C ILE A 257 -3.88 -29.37 10.24
N ALA A 258 -4.92 -30.05 9.73
CA ALA A 258 -6.25 -29.49 9.60
C ALA A 258 -6.84 -29.08 10.96
N ALA A 259 -6.68 -29.92 12.00
CA ALA A 259 -7.12 -29.60 13.35
C ALA A 259 -6.37 -28.39 13.95
N ALA A 260 -5.06 -28.29 13.70
CA ALA A 260 -4.25 -27.14 14.12
C ALA A 260 -4.71 -25.85 13.43
N LEU A 261 -4.95 -25.88 12.11
CA LEU A 261 -5.47 -24.74 11.35
C LEU A 261 -6.86 -24.32 11.82
N PHE A 262 -7.75 -25.28 12.07
CA PHE A 262 -9.09 -25.01 12.60
C PHE A 262 -9.04 -24.32 13.97
N TYR A 263 -8.19 -24.81 14.89
CA TYR A 263 -7.97 -24.20 16.20
C TYR A 263 -7.44 -22.77 16.09
N VAL A 264 -6.51 -22.57 15.16
CA VAL A 264 -5.85 -21.29 14.91
C VAL A 264 -6.82 -20.26 14.30
N LYS A 265 -7.71 -20.68 13.38
CA LYS A 265 -8.82 -19.88 12.84
C LYS A 265 -9.83 -19.50 13.93
N ALA A 266 -10.23 -20.46 14.77
CA ALA A 266 -11.17 -20.23 15.87
C ALA A 266 -10.65 -19.21 16.91
N ASN A 267 -9.33 -19.18 17.15
CA ASN A 267 -8.71 -18.28 18.12
C ASN A 267 -8.29 -16.91 17.54
N ASN A 268 -8.67 -16.60 16.29
CA ASN A 268 -8.37 -15.35 15.57
C ASN A 268 -6.89 -14.91 15.59
N ARG A 269 -5.94 -15.82 15.88
CA ARG A 269 -4.51 -15.49 16.00
C ARG A 269 -3.85 -15.21 14.64
N VAL A 270 -4.54 -15.48 13.53
CA VAL A 270 -3.98 -15.48 12.17
C VAL A 270 -4.09 -14.17 11.43
N LEU A 271 -4.82 -13.17 11.94
CA LEU A 271 -4.90 -11.84 11.31
C LEU A 271 -3.51 -11.16 11.12
N ARG A 272 -2.43 -11.73 11.67
CA ARG A 272 -1.04 -11.28 11.49
C ARG A 272 -0.22 -12.05 10.43
N MET A 273 -0.60 -13.27 10.04
CA MET A 273 0.13 -13.98 8.97
C MET A 273 -0.55 -13.66 7.64
N LYS A 274 0.10 -12.82 6.84
CA LYS A 274 -0.36 -12.49 5.48
C LYS A 274 0.44 -13.33 4.49
N GLY A 275 -0.25 -14.05 3.61
CA GLY A 275 0.37 -14.79 2.53
C GLY A 275 -0.68 -15.55 1.73
N GLU A 276 -0.60 -15.47 0.40
CA GLU A 276 -1.60 -16.06 -0.51
C GLU A 276 -1.82 -17.55 -0.26
N LEU A 277 -0.74 -18.31 0.00
CA LEU A 277 -0.82 -19.74 0.31
C LEU A 277 -1.53 -20.01 1.65
N ILE A 278 -1.29 -19.18 2.66
CA ILE A 278 -1.88 -19.34 3.98
C ILE A 278 -3.37 -19.00 3.92
N ASP A 279 -3.72 -17.96 3.17
CA ASP A 279 -5.12 -17.56 2.98
C ASP A 279 -5.89 -18.68 2.25
N MET A 280 -5.34 -19.25 1.17
CA MET A 280 -5.95 -20.41 0.49
C MET A 280 -6.14 -21.61 1.41
N LEU A 281 -5.16 -21.91 2.29
CA LEU A 281 -5.25 -23.03 3.23
C LEU A 281 -6.25 -22.80 4.38
N LEU A 282 -6.58 -21.55 4.70
CA LEU A 282 -7.55 -21.20 5.74
C LEU A 282 -8.98 -21.07 5.21
N GLU A 283 -9.11 -20.78 3.91
CA GLU A 283 -10.38 -20.74 3.20
C GLU A 283 -10.91 -22.16 2.90
N GLY A 284 -10.01 -23.11 2.61
CA GLY A 284 -10.31 -24.54 2.47
C GLY A 284 -10.70 -25.23 3.77
#